data_AF-A0AAU0WP87-F1
#
_entry.id   AF-A0AAU0WP87-F1
#
_cell.length_a   1.000
_cell.length_b   1.000
_cell.length_c   1.000
_cell.angle_alpha   90.00
_cell.angle_beta   90.00
_cell.angle_gamma   90.00
#
_symmetry.space_group_name_H-M   'P 1'
#
loop_
_entity.id
_entity.type
_entity.pdbx_description
1 polymer ?
#
loop_
_entity_poly.entity_id
_entity_poly.type
_entity_poly.pdbx_seq_one_letter_code
_entity_poly.pdbx_strand_id
1 'polypeptide(L)'
;MLAVDPGASIAAIAAEAGVDRRTVYRRFASREELLAAIYEARYDAVERAVEHARLREAPVAVALHRYVEEIIDVNRRWPVELTRLRADDVIRERRDALVREVDAFLRRATDEGLLRDDLPLAWASSLLPQLMHLASQQLPELTAAQAADTVVDTFLRGLGAR
;
A
#
# COMPACT_ATOMS: atom_id res chain seq x y z
N MET A 1 5.69 -13.54 -9.54
CA MET A 1 4.93 -14.74 -9.94
C MET A 1 3.51 -14.79 -9.36
N LEU A 2 3.27 -14.74 -8.04
CA LEU A 2 1.89 -14.67 -7.50
C LEU A 2 1.11 -13.41 -7.89
N ALA A 3 1.82 -12.30 -8.11
CA ALA A 3 1.28 -11.05 -8.63
C ALA A 3 0.87 -11.10 -10.11
N VAL A 4 1.41 -12.07 -10.86
CA VAL A 4 1.25 -12.21 -12.31
C VAL A 4 0.32 -13.38 -12.63
N ASP A 5 0.37 -14.44 -11.81
CA ASP A 5 -0.49 -15.61 -11.87
C ASP A 5 -1.02 -15.95 -10.46
N PRO A 6 -2.22 -15.47 -10.11
CA PRO A 6 -2.90 -15.82 -8.87
C PRO A 6 -3.31 -17.30 -8.79
N GLY A 7 -3.09 -18.10 -9.84
CA GLY A 7 -3.24 -19.56 -9.89
C GLY A 7 -1.93 -20.33 -9.70
N ALA A 8 -0.79 -19.64 -9.52
CA ALA A 8 0.50 -20.31 -9.46
C ALA A 8 0.56 -21.35 -8.33
N SER A 9 1.09 -22.52 -8.65
CA SER A 9 1.23 -23.64 -7.71
C SER A 9 2.32 -23.36 -6.66
N ILE A 10 2.20 -23.94 -5.46
CA ILE A 10 3.27 -23.92 -4.44
C ILE A 10 4.63 -24.36 -5.01
N ALA A 11 4.62 -25.32 -5.95
CA ALA A 11 5.83 -25.78 -6.61
C ALA A 11 6.52 -24.66 -7.41
N ALA A 12 5.74 -23.91 -8.19
CA ALA A 12 6.25 -22.80 -8.96
C ALA A 12 6.76 -21.66 -8.05
N ILE A 13 6.06 -21.42 -6.94
CA ILE A 13 6.47 -20.41 -5.93
C ILE A 13 7.80 -20.80 -5.29
N ALA A 14 7.97 -22.08 -4.93
CA ALA A 14 9.21 -22.60 -4.37
C ALA A 14 10.39 -22.47 -5.34
N ALA A 15 10.17 -22.85 -6.61
CA ALA A 15 11.17 -22.77 -7.66
C ALA A 15 11.64 -21.32 -7.90
N GLU A 16 10.71 -20.37 -8.00
CA GLU A 16 11.02 -18.95 -8.17
C GLU A 16 11.75 -18.36 -6.95
N ALA A 17 11.34 -18.77 -5.74
CA ALA A 17 11.99 -18.33 -4.50
C ALA A 17 13.34 -19.02 -4.25
N GLY A 18 13.79 -19.93 -5.12
CA GLY A 18 15.05 -20.66 -4.97
C GLY A 18 15.06 -21.61 -3.76
N VAL A 19 13.89 -22.06 -3.30
CA VAL A 19 13.76 -22.94 -2.13
C VAL A 19 13.19 -24.30 -2.51
N ASP A 20 13.57 -25.33 -1.75
CA ASP A 20 13.02 -26.67 -1.95
C ASP A 20 11.51 -26.71 -1.62
N ARG A 21 10.71 -27.38 -2.46
CA ARG A 21 9.25 -27.49 -2.29
C ARG A 21 8.85 -28.10 -0.94
N ARG A 22 9.64 -29.04 -0.42
CA ARG A 22 9.43 -29.66 0.90
C ARG A 22 9.63 -28.65 2.03
N THR A 23 10.52 -27.67 1.86
CA THR A 23 10.69 -26.56 2.81
C THR A 23 9.44 -25.69 2.88
N VAL A 24 8.84 -25.38 1.73
CA VAL A 24 7.59 -24.61 1.68
C VAL A 24 6.42 -25.40 2.28
N TYR A 25 6.24 -26.66 1.91
CA TYR A 25 5.17 -27.51 2.48
C TYR A 25 5.34 -27.81 3.98
N ARG A 26 6.57 -27.81 4.50
CA ARG A 26 6.79 -27.92 5.95
C ARG A 26 6.29 -26.69 6.70
N ARG A 27 6.33 -25.51 6.06
CA ARG A 27 5.94 -24.23 6.67
C ARG A 27 4.47 -23.89 6.44
N PHE A 28 3.90 -24.36 5.33
CA PHE A 28 2.52 -24.11 4.92
C PHE A 28 1.89 -25.42 4.46
N ALA A 29 0.90 -25.91 5.19
CA ALA A 29 0.18 -27.14 4.90
C ALA A 29 -0.71 -27.02 3.65
N SER A 30 -1.11 -25.80 3.27
CA SER A 30 -1.90 -25.55 2.07
C SER A 30 -1.53 -24.25 1.36
N ARG A 31 -2.08 -24.08 0.15
CA ARG A 31 -1.93 -22.85 -0.64
C ARG A 31 -2.64 -21.69 0.03
N GLU A 32 -3.78 -21.95 0.63
CA GLU A 32 -4.58 -20.99 1.37
C GLU A 32 -3.81 -20.48 2.60
N GLU A 33 -3.06 -21.35 3.28
CA GLU A 33 -2.19 -20.97 4.41
C GLU A 33 -1.01 -20.11 3.95
N LEU A 34 -0.37 -20.46 2.83
CA LEU A 34 0.69 -19.63 2.23
C LEU A 34 0.16 -18.24 1.84
N LEU A 35 -1.00 -18.18 1.18
CA LEU A 35 -1.63 -16.91 0.81
C LEU A 35 -2.01 -16.10 2.06
N ALA A 36 -2.56 -16.74 3.10
CA ALA A 36 -2.82 -16.09 4.39
C ALA A 36 -1.57 -15.39 4.93
N ALA A 37 -0.45 -16.12 5.00
CA ALA A 37 0.80 -15.59 5.52
C ALA A 37 1.35 -14.44 4.66
N ILE A 38 1.15 -14.47 3.34
CA ILE A 38 1.51 -13.37 2.44
C ILE A 38 0.63 -12.14 2.69
N TYR A 39 -0.67 -12.32 2.96
CA TYR A 39 -1.56 -11.23 3.34
C TYR A 39 -1.14 -10.59 4.65
N GLU A 40 -0.92 -11.39 5.68
CA GLU A 40 -0.45 -10.88 6.98
C GLU A 40 0.84 -10.09 6.80
N ALA A 41 1.83 -10.64 6.09
CA ALA A 41 3.10 -9.96 5.85
C ALA A 41 2.94 -8.63 5.09
N ARG A 42 2.02 -8.55 4.12
CA ARG A 42 1.71 -7.31 3.40
C ARG A 42 1.07 -6.28 4.33
N TYR A 43 0.06 -6.68 5.11
CA TYR A 43 -0.61 -5.75 6.03
C TYR A 43 0.33 -5.26 7.12
N ASP A 44 1.19 -6.13 7.66
CA ASP A 44 2.24 -5.72 8.60
C ASP A 44 3.18 -4.68 7.98
N ALA A 45 3.47 -4.79 6.68
CA ALA A 45 4.29 -3.83 5.97
C ALA A 45 3.57 -2.48 5.76
N VAL A 46 2.28 -2.51 5.41
CA VAL A 46 1.44 -1.30 5.31
C VAL A 46 1.32 -0.58 6.66
N GLU A 47 1.13 -1.32 7.75
CA GLU A 47 1.03 -0.74 9.10
C GLU A 47 2.34 -0.06 9.52
N ARG A 48 3.49 -0.72 9.29
CA ARG A 48 4.80 -0.11 9.51
C ARG A 48 5.01 1.15 8.68
N ALA A 49 4.60 1.14 7.40
CA ALA A 49 4.68 2.29 6.52
C ALA A 49 3.87 3.48 7.06
N VAL A 50 2.63 3.23 7.50
CA VAL A 50 1.77 4.27 8.10
C VAL A 50 2.36 4.81 9.41
N GLU A 51 2.90 3.94 10.26
CA GLU A 51 3.56 4.34 11.50
C GLU A 51 4.80 5.20 11.24
N HIS A 52 5.68 4.78 10.32
CA HIS A 52 6.89 5.50 9.93
C HIS A 52 6.62 6.85 9.26
N ALA A 53 5.49 6.97 8.55
CA ALA A 53 5.09 8.24 7.97
C ALA A 53 4.76 9.32 9.03
N ARG A 54 4.52 8.91 10.30
CA ARG A 54 4.21 9.79 11.43
C ARG A 54 3.05 10.73 11.10
N LEU A 55 1.98 10.16 10.51
CA LEU A 55 0.85 10.89 9.96
C LEU A 55 0.16 11.85 10.93
N ARG A 56 0.34 11.71 12.25
CA ARG A 56 -0.25 12.58 13.28
C ARG A 56 0.66 13.73 13.73
N GLU A 57 1.96 13.63 13.52
CA GLU A 57 2.97 14.48 14.20
C GLU A 57 3.89 15.23 13.24
N ALA A 58 4.28 14.60 12.13
CA ALA A 58 5.19 15.20 11.18
C ALA A 58 4.50 16.33 10.38
N PRO A 59 5.26 17.33 9.87
CA PRO A 59 4.71 18.33 8.96
C PRO A 59 3.96 17.67 7.80
N VAL A 60 2.78 18.18 7.44
CA VAL A 60 1.84 17.48 6.53
C VAL A 60 2.52 17.06 5.22
N ALA A 61 3.26 17.96 4.57
CA ALA A 61 3.94 17.65 3.31
C ALA A 61 4.99 16.52 3.46
N VAL A 62 5.72 16.51 4.58
CA VAL A 62 6.71 15.47 4.88
C VAL A 62 6.04 14.13 5.16
N ALA A 63 4.96 14.14 5.94
CA ALA A 63 4.18 12.94 6.25
C ALA A 63 3.53 12.34 4.99
N LEU A 64 2.98 13.19 4.11
CA LEU A 64 2.37 12.77 2.85
C LEU A 64 3.40 12.08 1.96
N HIS A 65 4.57 12.70 1.76
CA HIS A 65 5.62 12.14 0.92
C HIS A 65 6.12 10.80 1.46
N ARG A 66 6.47 10.71 2.75
CA ARG A 66 6.90 9.46 3.39
C ARG A 66 5.86 8.35 3.26
N TYR A 67 4.59 8.67 3.51
CA TYR A 67 3.50 7.71 3.35
C TYR A 67 3.42 7.20 1.92
N VAL A 68 3.47 8.09 0.94
CA VAL A 68 3.41 7.73 -0.48
C VAL A 68 4.60 6.86 -0.88
N GLU A 69 5.81 7.24 -0.49
CA GLU A 69 7.05 6.50 -0.76
C GLU A 69 6.99 5.06 -0.21
N GLU A 70 6.70 4.93 1.08
CA GLU A 70 6.69 3.63 1.77
C GLU A 70 5.57 2.73 1.22
N ILE A 71 4.39 3.28 0.91
CA ILE A 71 3.31 2.50 0.29
C ILE A 71 3.64 2.08 -1.13
N ILE A 72 4.35 2.89 -1.92
CA ILE A 72 4.84 2.48 -3.23
C ILE A 72 5.82 1.30 -3.10
N ASP A 73 6.75 1.35 -2.14
CA ASP A 73 7.68 0.25 -1.89
C ASP A 73 6.94 -1.04 -1.49
N VAL A 74 5.98 -0.92 -0.57
CA VAL A 74 5.11 -2.04 -0.18
C VAL A 74 4.34 -2.60 -1.38
N ASN A 75 3.77 -1.75 -2.24
CA ASN A 75 3.01 -2.22 -3.41
C ASN A 75 3.91 -2.90 -4.45
N ARG A 76 5.16 -2.47 -4.62
CA ARG A 76 6.14 -3.13 -5.50
C ARG A 76 6.58 -4.47 -4.96
N ARG A 77 6.76 -4.57 -3.64
CA ARG A 77 7.21 -5.79 -2.96
C ARG A 77 6.09 -6.82 -2.79
N TRP A 78 4.86 -6.38 -2.55
CA TRP A 78 3.65 -7.20 -2.37
C TRP A 78 2.50 -6.66 -3.25
N PRO A 79 2.42 -7.11 -4.51
CA PRO A 79 1.44 -6.58 -5.46
C PRO A 79 0.00 -6.70 -4.99
N VAL A 80 -0.77 -5.63 -5.22
CA VAL A 80 -2.08 -5.37 -4.62
C VAL A 80 -3.12 -6.41 -5.02
N GLU A 81 -2.95 -7.03 -6.18
CA GLU A 81 -3.77 -8.09 -6.77
C GLU A 81 -3.91 -9.29 -5.84
N LEU A 82 -2.91 -9.51 -4.99
CA LEU A 82 -2.99 -10.51 -3.94
C LEU A 82 -4.20 -10.23 -3.06
N THR A 83 -4.39 -9.00 -2.57
CA THR A 83 -5.32 -8.66 -1.48
C THR A 83 -6.80 -8.85 -1.83
N ARG A 84 -7.15 -8.90 -3.13
CA ARG A 84 -8.54 -9.06 -3.57
C ARG A 84 -9.12 -10.46 -3.33
N LEU A 85 -8.29 -11.44 -2.95
CA LEU A 85 -8.68 -12.86 -2.90
C LEU A 85 -9.10 -13.37 -1.51
N ARG A 86 -9.01 -12.56 -0.43
CA ARG A 86 -9.41 -13.02 0.91
C ARG A 86 -10.30 -11.99 1.62
N ALA A 87 -11.56 -12.37 1.83
CA ALA A 87 -12.51 -11.66 2.67
C ALA A 87 -12.50 -12.26 4.09
N ASP A 88 -11.38 -12.10 4.80
CA ASP A 88 -11.29 -12.44 6.22
C ASP A 88 -11.69 -11.22 7.05
N ASP A 89 -12.53 -11.41 8.07
CA ASP A 89 -13.05 -10.31 8.88
C ASP A 89 -11.94 -9.59 9.66
N VAL A 90 -10.88 -10.30 10.05
CA VAL A 90 -9.70 -9.73 10.71
C VAL A 90 -8.96 -8.77 9.78
N ILE A 91 -8.77 -9.16 8.52
CA ILE A 91 -8.11 -8.33 7.50
C ILE A 91 -8.95 -7.09 7.17
N ARG A 92 -10.27 -7.23 7.18
CA ARG A 92 -11.20 -6.09 7.02
C ARG A 92 -11.02 -5.07 8.14
N GLU A 93 -10.95 -5.51 9.39
CA GLU A 93 -10.80 -4.61 10.54
C GLU A 93 -9.46 -3.85 10.48
N ARG A 94 -8.35 -4.53 10.17
CA ARG A 94 -7.02 -3.92 9.96
C ARG A 94 -7.07 -2.86 8.86
N ARG A 95 -7.66 -3.21 7.71
CA ARG A 95 -7.85 -2.27 6.58
C ARG A 95 -8.64 -1.04 7.02
N ASP A 96 -9.76 -1.23 7.70
CA ASP A 96 -10.64 -0.14 8.08
C ASP A 96 -9.96 0.79 9.10
N ALA A 97 -9.10 0.28 9.97
CA ALA A 97 -8.26 1.09 10.85
C ALA A 97 -7.28 1.97 10.08
N LEU A 98 -6.57 1.40 9.09
CA LEU A 98 -5.65 2.14 8.22
C LEU A 98 -6.37 3.23 7.41
N VAL A 99 -7.54 2.92 6.86
CA VAL A 99 -8.36 3.89 6.12
C VAL A 99 -8.75 5.07 7.03
N ARG A 100 -9.21 4.79 8.26
CA ARG A 100 -9.55 5.85 9.22
C ARG A 100 -8.35 6.74 9.56
N GLU A 101 -7.15 6.17 9.66
CA GLU A 101 -5.94 6.92 9.95
C GLU A 101 -5.53 7.84 8.79
N VAL A 102 -5.57 7.33 7.55
CA VAL A 102 -5.31 8.14 6.35
C VAL A 102 -6.38 9.22 6.17
N ASP A 103 -7.65 8.93 6.43
CA ASP A 103 -8.72 9.94 6.38
C ASP A 103 -8.51 11.04 7.42
N ALA A 104 -8.10 10.70 8.64
CA ALA A 104 -7.78 11.69 9.67
C ALA A 104 -6.59 12.57 9.25
N PHE A 105 -5.57 11.98 8.63
CA PHE A 105 -4.44 12.72 8.08
C PHE A 105 -4.85 13.69 6.96
N LEU A 106 -5.68 13.25 6.03
CA LEU A 106 -6.14 14.10 4.93
C LEU A 106 -7.03 15.24 5.43
N ARG A 107 -7.85 15.04 6.49
CA ARG A 107 -8.56 16.15 7.15
C ARG A 107 -7.57 17.16 7.71
N ARG A 108 -6.55 16.70 8.43
CA ARG A 108 -5.50 17.58 8.96
C ARG A 108 -4.80 18.37 7.85
N ALA A 109 -4.53 17.72 6.71
CA ALA A 109 -3.93 18.36 5.55
C ALA A 109 -4.82 19.46 4.96
N THR A 110 -6.14 19.30 4.98
CA THR A 110 -7.10 20.35 4.63
C THR A 110 -7.12 21.46 5.67
N ASP A 111 -7.20 21.13 6.96
CA ASP A 111 -7.26 22.10 8.08
C ASP A 111 -5.99 22.98 8.15
N GLU A 112 -4.83 22.41 7.82
CA GLU A 112 -3.55 23.13 7.73
C GLU A 112 -3.32 23.84 6.39
N GLY A 113 -4.30 23.79 5.47
CA GLY A 113 -4.26 24.51 4.20
C GLY A 113 -3.32 23.92 3.15
N LEU A 114 -2.88 22.67 3.30
CA LEU A 114 -2.15 21.97 2.23
C LEU A 114 -3.10 21.50 1.12
N LEU A 115 -4.31 21.05 1.49
CA LEU A 115 -5.35 20.63 0.56
C LEU A 115 -6.50 21.64 0.51
N ARG A 116 -7.12 21.79 -0.66
CA ARG A 116 -8.33 22.61 -0.83
C ARG A 116 -9.52 22.01 -0.07
N ASP A 117 -10.39 22.88 0.44
CA ASP A 117 -11.56 22.55 1.26
C ASP A 117 -12.88 22.54 0.47
N ASP A 118 -12.86 22.93 -0.80
CA ASP A 118 -14.04 22.98 -1.69
C ASP A 118 -14.35 21.63 -2.39
N LEU A 119 -13.67 20.54 -1.98
CA LEU A 119 -13.93 19.19 -2.47
C LEU A 119 -14.23 18.22 -1.31
N PRO A 120 -15.08 17.20 -1.54
CA PRO A 120 -15.31 16.17 -0.53
C PRO A 120 -14.00 15.45 -0.18
N LEU A 121 -13.69 15.32 1.11
CA LEU A 121 -12.51 14.58 1.58
C LEU A 121 -12.43 13.16 0.99
N ALA A 122 -13.57 12.47 0.88
CA ALA A 122 -13.66 11.14 0.31
C ALA A 122 -13.10 11.04 -1.12
N TRP A 123 -13.15 12.14 -1.88
CA TRP A 123 -12.54 12.21 -3.21
C TRP A 123 -11.01 12.09 -3.11
N ALA A 124 -10.38 12.90 -2.25
CA ALA A 124 -8.94 12.87 -1.99
C ALA A 124 -8.50 11.48 -1.45
N SER A 125 -9.24 10.94 -0.47
CA SER A 125 -9.00 9.62 0.10
C SER A 125 -9.11 8.48 -0.93
N SER A 126 -10.00 8.61 -1.91
CA SER A 126 -10.13 7.61 -2.98
C SER A 126 -9.05 7.73 -4.05
N LEU A 127 -8.57 8.95 -4.33
CA LEU A 127 -7.62 9.20 -5.41
C LEU A 127 -6.18 8.79 -5.04
N LEU A 128 -5.75 9.10 -3.81
CA LEU A 128 -4.37 8.87 -3.38
C LEU A 128 -3.92 7.41 -3.53
N PRO A 129 -4.69 6.40 -3.08
CA PRO A 129 -4.34 4.98 -3.28
C PRO A 129 -4.24 4.57 -4.75
N GLN A 130 -5.05 5.17 -5.63
CA GLN A 130 -5.03 4.88 -7.06
C GLN A 130 -3.75 5.41 -7.72
N LEU A 131 -3.31 6.62 -7.36
CA LEU A 131 -2.06 7.19 -7.86
C LEU A 131 -0.84 6.38 -7.38
N MET A 132 -0.80 6.00 -6.11
CA MET A 132 0.27 5.15 -5.56
C MET A 132 0.31 3.78 -6.26
N HIS A 133 -0.84 3.16 -6.48
CA HIS A 133 -0.93 1.89 -7.19
C HIS A 133 -0.45 2.05 -8.64
N LEU A 134 -0.91 3.08 -9.35
CA LEU A 134 -0.48 3.36 -10.73
C LEU A 134 1.04 3.58 -10.81
N ALA A 135 1.60 4.42 -9.94
CA ALA A 135 3.03 4.69 -9.87
C ALA A 135 3.85 3.43 -9.56
N SER A 136 3.35 2.55 -8.68
CA SER A 136 4.01 1.27 -8.38
C SER A 136 4.15 0.36 -9.62
N GLN A 137 3.24 0.49 -10.59
CA GLN A 137 3.18 -0.35 -11.79
C GLN A 137 3.83 0.31 -13.02
N GLN A 138 3.64 1.62 -13.17
CA GLN A 138 3.97 2.35 -14.41
C GLN A 138 5.30 3.09 -14.35
N LEU A 139 5.91 3.20 -13.16
CA LEU A 139 7.21 3.86 -12.98
C LEU A 139 8.24 2.89 -12.35
N PRO A 140 8.43 1.67 -12.88
CA PRO A 140 9.33 0.67 -12.28
C PRO A 140 10.82 1.10 -12.32
N GLU A 141 11.19 1.97 -13.26
CA GLU A 141 12.54 2.52 -13.40
C GLU A 141 12.90 3.57 -12.35
N LEU A 142 11.90 4.14 -11.67
CA LEU A 142 12.09 5.13 -10.62
C LEU A 142 12.24 4.47 -9.25
N THR A 143 13.10 5.03 -8.41
CA THR A 143 13.12 4.71 -6.97
C THR A 143 11.75 5.03 -6.33
N ALA A 144 11.45 4.44 -5.17
CA ALA A 144 10.19 4.70 -4.48
C ALA A 144 10.02 6.20 -4.16
N ALA A 145 11.10 6.86 -3.71
CA ALA A 145 11.14 8.31 -3.50
C ALA A 145 10.80 9.12 -4.75
N GLN A 146 11.42 8.81 -5.90
CA GLN A 146 11.15 9.53 -7.16
C GLN A 146 9.72 9.31 -7.68
N ALA A 147 9.18 8.11 -7.51
CA ALA A 147 7.78 7.82 -7.81
C ALA A 147 6.86 8.58 -6.85
N ALA A 148 7.23 8.71 -5.58
CA ALA A 148 6.51 9.50 -4.59
C ALA A 148 6.50 10.99 -4.93
N ASP A 149 7.62 11.56 -5.39
CA ASP A 149 7.69 12.94 -5.88
C ASP A 149 6.65 13.18 -6.98
N THR A 150 6.55 12.25 -7.94
CA THR A 150 5.59 12.31 -9.06
C THR A 150 4.15 12.26 -8.57
N VAL A 151 3.85 11.34 -7.64
CA VAL A 151 2.50 11.18 -7.08
C VAL A 151 2.11 12.39 -6.24
N VAL A 152 2.99 12.87 -5.37
CA VAL A 152 2.74 14.01 -4.48
C VAL A 152 2.55 15.29 -5.30
N ASP A 153 3.42 15.57 -6.27
CA ASP A 153 3.28 16.73 -7.16
C ASP A 153 1.95 16.67 -7.93
N THR A 154 1.61 15.51 -8.52
CA THR A 154 0.34 15.33 -9.24
C THR A 154 -0.87 15.52 -8.31
N PHE A 155 -0.82 14.95 -7.11
CA PHE A 155 -1.90 15.04 -6.12
C PHE A 155 -2.11 16.48 -5.64
N LEU A 156 -1.02 17.19 -5.30
CA LEU A 156 -1.07 18.57 -4.82
C LEU A 156 -1.39 19.58 -5.93
N ARG A 157 -1.00 19.35 -7.19
CA ARG A 157 -1.46 20.20 -8.29
C ARG A 157 -2.96 20.06 -8.57
N GLY A 158 -3.53 18.89 -8.33
CA GLY A 158 -4.97 18.64 -8.49
C GLY A 158 -5.82 19.06 -7.28
N LEU A 159 -5.30 18.84 -6.08
CA LEU A 159 -6.05 18.93 -4.82
C LEU A 159 -5.42 19.86 -3.77
N GLY A 160 -4.30 20.50 -4.08
CA GLY A 160 -3.69 21.49 -3.20
C GLY A 160 -4.56 22.73 -3.02
N ALA A 161 -4.31 23.47 -1.94
CA ALA A 161 -4.94 24.77 -1.73
C ALA A 161 -4.58 25.74 -2.89
N ARG A 162 -5.52 26.63 -3.22
CA ARG A 162 -5.35 27.64 -4.30
C ARG A 162 -4.57 28.85 -3.81
#